data_AF-A0A0C2FP32-F1
#
_entry.id   AF-A0A0C2FP32-F1
#
_cell.length_a   1.000
_cell.length_b   1.000
_cell.length_c   1.000
_cell.angle_alpha   90.00
_cell.angle_beta   90.00
_cell.angle_gamma   90.00
#
_symmetry.space_group_name_H-M   'P 1'
#
loop_
_entity.id
_entity.type
_entity.pdbx_description
1 polymer ?
#
loop_
_entity_poly.entity_id
_entity_poly.type
_entity_poly.pdbx_seq_one_letter_code
_entity_poly.pdbx_strand_id
1 'polypeptide(L)'
;FFTKVNDSFLSKPSFKRFIALTDNFYRETGIQEPRVSVREEQEEINAFLDEILKSGPWQLLYKFLNEKKHPFAKDPVTFRKTMYQLWFWHYSRAKGKLTLPDLSMCSLE
;
A
#
# COMPACT_ATOMS: atom_id res chain seq x y z
N PHE A 1 -25.37 -8.27 -4.26
CA PHE A 1 -24.57 -7.87 -5.44
C PHE A 1 -24.88 -6.42 -5.75
N PHE A 2 -23.92 -5.65 -6.28
CA PHE A 2 -24.17 -4.25 -6.66
C PHE A 2 -25.03 -4.21 -7.94
N THR A 3 -26.06 -3.36 -7.96
CA THR A 3 -26.87 -3.12 -9.17
C THR A 3 -26.30 -1.99 -10.04
N LYS A 4 -25.60 -1.02 -9.42
CA LYS A 4 -24.87 0.04 -10.10
C LYS A 4 -23.76 0.59 -9.21
N VAL A 5 -22.64 0.97 -9.83
CA VAL A 5 -21.58 1.80 -9.26
C VAL A 5 -21.47 3.05 -10.13
N ASN A 6 -21.14 4.20 -9.55
CA ASN A 6 -20.95 5.42 -10.31
C ASN A 6 -19.50 5.50 -10.83
N ASP A 7 -19.33 5.33 -12.14
CA ASP A 7 -18.02 5.34 -12.79
C ASP A 7 -17.26 6.67 -12.63
N SER A 8 -17.97 7.78 -12.42
CA SER A 8 -17.34 9.09 -12.19
C SER A 8 -16.54 9.15 -10.88
N PHE A 9 -16.81 8.24 -9.93
CA PHE A 9 -16.01 8.14 -8.71
C PHE A 9 -14.78 7.26 -8.91
N LEU A 10 -14.87 6.25 -9.79
CA LEU A 10 -13.75 5.39 -10.15
C LEU A 10 -12.66 6.16 -10.90
N SER A 11 -13.02 7.28 -11.53
CA SER A 11 -12.05 8.18 -12.16
C SER A 11 -11.28 9.06 -11.18
N LYS A 12 -11.66 9.13 -9.90
CA LYS A 12 -10.91 9.90 -8.90
C LYS A 12 -9.52 9.29 -8.69
N PRO A 13 -8.46 10.09 -8.50
CA PRO A 13 -7.10 9.58 -8.38
C PRO A 13 -6.93 8.47 -7.35
N SER A 14 -7.49 8.64 -6.15
CA SER A 14 -7.42 7.62 -5.09
C SER A 14 -8.01 6.27 -5.49
N PHE A 15 -9.16 6.27 -6.19
CA PHE A 15 -9.79 5.04 -6.68
C PHE A 15 -9.04 4.45 -7.86
N LYS A 16 -8.55 5.28 -8.79
CA LYS A 16 -7.72 4.79 -9.91
C LYS A 16 -6.47 4.07 -9.41
N ARG A 17 -5.74 4.67 -8.45
CA ARG A 17 -4.55 4.06 -7.86
C ARG A 17 -4.89 2.79 -7.08
N PHE A 18 -6.01 2.76 -6.38
CA PHE A 18 -6.47 1.55 -5.70
C PHE A 18 -6.81 0.42 -6.68
N ILE A 19 -7.51 0.72 -7.78
CA ILE A 19 -7.88 -0.28 -8.78
C ILE A 19 -6.63 -0.90 -9.41
N ALA A 20 -5.67 -0.07 -9.84
CA ALA A 20 -4.39 -0.51 -10.39
C ALA A 20 -3.56 -1.34 -9.39
N LEU A 21 -3.68 -1.08 -8.09
CA LEU A 21 -3.03 -1.93 -7.10
C LEU A 21 -3.71 -3.31 -6.99
N THR A 22 -5.04 -3.34 -7.10
CA THR A 22 -5.84 -4.56 -6.86
C THR A 22 -5.99 -5.47 -8.07
N ASP A 23 -5.86 -4.97 -9.29
CA ASP A 23 -5.94 -5.77 -10.51
C ASP A 23 -4.69 -6.63 -10.77
N ASN A 24 -3.62 -6.37 -10.02
CA ASN A 24 -2.42 -7.20 -9.90
C ASN A 24 -2.67 -8.60 -9.36
N PHE A 25 -3.80 -8.87 -8.72
CA PHE A 25 -4.10 -10.16 -8.11
C PHE A 25 -4.99 -11.01 -9.03
N TYR A 26 -4.79 -12.33 -9.00
CA TYR A 26 -5.68 -13.24 -9.72
C TYR A 26 -6.97 -13.41 -8.90
N ARG A 27 -8.10 -13.59 -9.59
CA ARG A 27 -9.35 -13.90 -8.88
C ARG A 27 -9.36 -15.37 -8.46
N GLU A 28 -8.67 -16.20 -9.23
CA GLU A 28 -8.46 -17.62 -9.00
C GLU A 28 -7.39 -17.84 -7.93
N THR A 29 -7.65 -18.76 -6.99
CA THR A 29 -6.67 -19.16 -5.98
C THR A 29 -5.66 -20.15 -6.55
N GLY A 30 -4.45 -20.19 -5.98
CA GLY A 30 -3.44 -21.21 -6.30
C GLY A 30 -2.48 -20.85 -7.43
N ILE A 31 -2.59 -19.62 -7.96
CA ILE A 31 -1.63 -19.03 -8.89
C ILE A 31 -0.66 -18.16 -8.09
N GLN A 32 0.60 -18.11 -8.50
CA GLN A 32 1.57 -17.20 -7.90
C GLN A 32 1.20 -15.75 -8.25
N GLU A 33 1.19 -14.89 -7.22
CA GLU A 33 0.87 -13.47 -7.31
C GLU A 33 2.12 -12.63 -6.93
N PRO A 34 2.21 -11.37 -7.38
CA PRO A 34 1.28 -10.66 -8.28
C PRO A 34 1.42 -11.07 -9.76
N ARG A 35 0.47 -10.63 -10.59
CA ARG A 35 0.43 -10.78 -12.06
C ARG A 35 1.49 -9.96 -12.79
N VAL A 36 1.97 -8.91 -12.14
CA VAL A 36 2.89 -7.91 -12.68
C VAL A 36 4.31 -8.14 -12.17
N SER A 37 5.27 -7.41 -12.73
CA SER A 37 6.65 -7.46 -12.23
C SER A 37 6.76 -6.84 -10.83
N VAL A 38 7.75 -7.27 -10.03
CA VAL A 38 8.05 -6.67 -8.71
C VAL A 38 8.25 -5.15 -8.80
N ARG A 39 8.84 -4.68 -9.88
CA ARG A 39 9.07 -3.24 -10.11
C ARG A 39 7.75 -2.50 -10.33
N GLU A 40 6.87 -3.04 -11.16
CA GLU A 40 5.56 -2.47 -11.46
C GLU A 40 4.67 -2.43 -10.22
N GLU A 41 4.61 -3.54 -9.47
CA GLU A 41 3.91 -3.60 -8.18
C GLU A 41 4.43 -2.50 -7.22
N GLN A 42 5.75 -2.34 -7.13
CA GLN A 42 6.37 -1.33 -6.28
C GLN A 42 6.04 0.11 -6.70
N GLU A 43 6.02 0.39 -8.00
CA GLU A 43 5.62 1.68 -8.57
C GLU A 43 4.15 2.00 -8.24
N GLU A 44 3.26 1.02 -8.34
CA GLU A 44 1.82 1.17 -8.05
C GLU A 44 1.54 1.34 -6.56
N ILE A 45 2.22 0.58 -5.69
CA ILE A 45 2.16 0.78 -4.24
C ILE A 45 2.59 2.19 -3.87
N ASN A 46 3.71 2.66 -4.43
CA ASN A 46 4.21 4.01 -4.17
C ASN A 46 3.23 5.08 -4.64
N ALA A 47 2.69 4.94 -5.86
CA ALA A 47 1.70 5.86 -6.40
C ALA A 47 0.40 5.89 -5.57
N PHE A 48 -0.04 4.74 -5.05
CA PHE A 48 -1.19 4.65 -4.16
C PHE A 48 -0.93 5.32 -2.80
N LEU A 49 0.19 5.01 -2.15
CA LEU A 49 0.57 5.62 -0.88
C LEU A 49 0.69 7.14 -0.99
N ASP A 50 1.34 7.63 -2.04
CA ASP A 50 1.53 9.07 -2.25
C ASP A 50 0.19 9.81 -2.47
N GLU A 51 -0.80 9.15 -3.06
CA GLU A 51 -2.15 9.71 -3.25
C GLU A 51 -2.94 9.71 -1.95
N ILE A 52 -3.01 8.57 -1.24
CA ILE A 52 -3.84 8.46 -0.04
C ILE A 52 -3.28 9.29 1.11
N LEU A 53 -1.95 9.37 1.27
CA LEU A 53 -1.33 10.12 2.37
C LEU A 53 -1.57 11.62 2.27
N LYS A 54 -1.86 12.15 1.07
CA LYS A 54 -2.25 13.55 0.86
C LYS A 54 -3.71 13.83 1.24
N SER A 55 -4.54 12.80 1.36
CA SER A 55 -5.97 12.97 1.64
C SER A 55 -6.25 13.38 3.10
N GLY A 56 -7.36 14.09 3.31
CA GLY A 56 -7.77 14.58 4.62
C GLY A 56 -7.80 13.52 5.75
N PRO A 57 -8.36 12.32 5.53
CA PRO A 57 -8.38 11.27 6.56
C PRO A 57 -6.99 10.83 7.02
N TRP A 58 -6.03 10.70 6.10
CA TRP A 58 -4.66 10.28 6.42
C TRP A 58 -3.87 11.39 7.11
N GLN A 59 -4.07 12.64 6.70
CA GLN A 59 -3.52 13.81 7.39
C GLN A 59 -4.06 13.92 8.83
N LEU A 60 -5.35 13.64 9.03
CA LEU A 60 -5.97 13.60 10.36
C LEU A 60 -5.38 12.48 11.22
N LEU A 61 -5.21 11.28 10.64
CA LEU A 61 -4.59 10.15 11.33
C LEU A 61 -3.15 10.46 11.75
N TYR A 62 -2.35 11.03 10.85
CA TYR A 62 -0.98 11.45 11.14
C TYR A 62 -0.96 12.45 12.30
N LYS A 63 -1.80 13.49 12.24
CA LYS A 63 -1.91 14.50 13.30
C LYS A 63 -2.29 13.86 14.64
N PHE A 64 -3.31 13.00 14.66
CA PHE A 64 -3.75 12.30 15.86
C PHE A 64 -2.62 11.46 16.49
N LEU A 65 -1.91 10.68 15.69
CA LEU A 65 -0.81 9.84 16.17
C LEU A 65 0.38 10.68 16.67
N ASN A 66 0.68 11.78 15.99
CA ASN A 66 1.73 12.70 16.39
C ASN A 66 1.40 13.39 17.73
N GLU A 67 0.16 13.83 17.93
CA GLU A 67 -0.32 14.39 19.21
C GLU A 67 -0.17 13.39 20.37
N LYS A 68 -0.31 12.09 20.09
CA LYS A 68 -0.09 11.00 21.06
C LYS A 68 1.38 10.62 21.21
N LYS A 69 2.31 11.28 20.51
CA LYS A 69 3.74 10.95 20.45
C LYS A 69 3.98 9.50 20.03
N HIS A 70 3.13 8.96 19.16
CA HIS A 70 3.25 7.59 18.69
C HIS A 70 4.49 7.45 17.80
N PRO A 71 5.32 6.40 17.93
CA PRO A 71 6.57 6.25 17.18
C PRO A 71 6.38 6.26 15.66
N PHE A 72 5.21 5.86 15.19
CA PHE A 72 4.89 5.82 13.75
C PHE A 72 4.68 7.20 13.13
N ALA A 73 4.34 8.22 13.92
CA ALA A 73 4.06 9.56 13.43
C ALA A 73 5.11 10.57 13.93
N LYS A 74 6.36 10.12 14.10
CA LYS A 74 7.49 10.97 14.49
C LYS A 74 7.78 12.04 13.43
N ASP A 75 7.73 11.64 12.17
CA ASP A 75 7.93 12.49 11.01
C ASP A 75 7.21 11.87 9.80
N PRO A 76 6.92 12.64 8.73
CA PRO A 76 6.17 12.13 7.59
C PRO A 76 6.86 10.98 6.85
N VAL A 77 8.20 10.93 6.85
CA VAL A 77 8.97 9.87 6.18
C VAL A 77 8.83 8.56 6.94
N THR A 78 8.99 8.61 8.27
CA THR A 78 8.74 7.47 9.15
C THR A 78 7.30 6.97 9.01
N PHE A 79 6.32 7.88 8.99
CA PHE A 79 4.92 7.51 8.84
C PHE A 79 4.64 6.79 7.52
N ARG A 80 5.12 7.34 6.40
CA ARG A 80 5.00 6.68 5.09
C ARG A 80 5.65 5.30 5.09
N LYS A 81 6.87 5.18 5.61
CA LYS A 81 7.59 3.91 5.71
C LYS A 81 6.83 2.89 6.57
N THR A 82 6.27 3.31 7.69
CA THR A 82 5.46 2.43 8.54
C THR A 82 4.19 2.00 7.83
N MET A 83 3.49 2.89 7.12
CA MET A 83 2.29 2.50 6.37
C MET A 83 2.62 1.53 5.24
N TYR A 84 3.73 1.74 4.54
CA TYR A 84 4.24 0.78 3.57
C TYR A 84 4.48 -0.60 4.23
N GLN A 85 5.22 -0.62 5.34
CA GLN A 85 5.55 -1.88 6.03
C GLN A 85 4.30 -2.61 6.57
N LEU A 86 3.33 -1.87 7.11
CA LEU A 86 2.13 -2.45 7.71
C LEU A 86 1.22 -3.11 6.67
N TRP A 87 1.07 -2.48 5.50
CA TRP A 87 0.06 -2.88 4.52
C TRP A 87 0.64 -3.70 3.35
N PHE A 88 1.91 -3.50 3.01
CA PHE A 88 2.51 -4.04 1.78
C PHE A 88 3.71 -4.95 2.02
N TRP A 89 4.21 -5.05 3.26
CA TRP A 89 5.30 -5.98 3.53
C TRP A 89 4.79 -7.42 3.61
N HIS A 90 5.37 -8.30 2.81
CA HIS A 90 5.07 -9.72 2.85
C HIS A 90 5.59 -10.36 4.13
N TYR A 91 4.69 -11.03 4.86
CA TYR A 91 5.05 -11.85 6.02
C TYR A 91 4.46 -13.26 5.87
N SER A 92 5.26 -14.27 6.22
CA SER A 92 4.78 -15.64 6.30
C SER A 92 3.93 -15.85 7.55
N ARG A 93 2.83 -16.58 7.39
CA ARG A 93 2.01 -17.06 8.51
C ARG A 93 2.40 -18.47 8.98
N ALA A 94 3.27 -19.16 8.23
CA ALA A 94 3.83 -20.45 8.65
C ALA A 94 5.00 -20.22 9.61
N LYS A 95 5.01 -20.94 10.74
CA LYS A 95 6.14 -20.91 11.69
C LYS A 95 7.43 -21.29 10.95
N GLY A 96 8.40 -20.38 10.91
CA GLY A 96 9.78 -20.66 10.47
C GLY A 96 10.16 -20.31 9.03
N LYS A 97 9.28 -19.71 8.22
CA LYS A 97 9.66 -19.21 6.88
C LYS A 97 9.71 -17.68 6.91
N LEU A 98 10.89 -17.09 7.04
CA LEU A 98 11.03 -15.65 6.86
C LEU A 98 10.88 -15.34 5.36
N THR A 99 9.78 -14.70 4.97
CA THR A 99 9.73 -13.98 3.69
C THR A 99 10.49 -12.68 3.91
N LEU A 100 11.81 -12.72 3.82
CA LEU A 100 12.58 -11.50 3.63
C LEU A 100 12.44 -11.15 2.15
N PRO A 101 11.79 -10.04 1.78
CA PRO A 101 12.16 -9.39 0.52
C PRO A 101 13.64 -9.03 0.65
N ASP A 102 14.41 -9.33 -0.39
CA ASP A 102 15.80 -8.93 -0.47
C ASP A 102 15.91 -7.43 -0.17
N LEU A 103 16.64 -7.08 0.90
CA LEU A 103 16.85 -5.70 1.35
C LEU A 103 17.67 -4.88 0.34
N SER A 104 18.14 -5.50 -0.75
CA SER A 104 18.78 -4.82 -1.88
C SER A 104 17.86 -3.86 -2.65
N MET A 105 16.52 -4.05 -2.61
CA MET A 105 15.58 -3.23 -3.40
C MET A 105 15.19 -1.90 -2.74
N CYS A 106 15.55 -1.66 -1.48
CA CYS A 106 15.39 -0.37 -0.80
C CYS A 106 16.59 0.58 -1.01
N SER A 107 17.59 0.16 -1.79
CA SER A 107 18.79 0.93 -2.11
C SER A 107 18.79 1.29 -3.59
N LEU A 108 17.84 2.10 -4.02
CA LEU A 108 18.01 2.92 -5.22
C LEU A 108 17.60 4.35 -4.85
N GLU A 109 18.54 5.24 -5.13
CA GLU A 109 18.61 6.66 -4.79
C GLU A 109 17.36 7.47 -5.17
#